data_AF-A0A2A4ZIM2-F1
#
_entry.id   AF-A0A2A4ZIM2-F1
#
_cell.length_a   1.000
_cell.length_b   1.000
_cell.length_c   1.000
_cell.angle_alpha   90.00
_cell.angle_beta   90.00
_cell.angle_gamma   90.00
#
_symmetry.space_group_name_H-M   'P 1'
#
loop_
_entity.id
_entity.type
_entity.pdbx_description
1 polymer ?
#
loop_
_entity_poly.entity_id
_entity_poly.type
_entity_poly.pdbx_seq_one_letter_code
_entity_poly.pdbx_strand_id
1 'polypeptide(L)' 'MDQNIFETIEKAQEQASQWLWTYNNERPNMAISGITPAMTLKMAA' A
#
# COMPACT_ATOMS: atom_id res chain seq x y z
N MET A 1 -6.63 -2.01 20.22
CA MET A 1 -5.60 -2.77 19.48
C MET A 1 -6.36 -3.65 18.51
N ASP A 2 -6.45 -3.29 17.24
CA ASP A 2 -7.02 -4.19 16.23
C ASP A 2 -5.98 -5.27 15.94
N GLN A 3 -6.25 -6.48 16.44
CA GLN A 3 -5.48 -7.65 16.03
C GLN A 3 -6.14 -8.20 14.76
N ASN A 4 -5.49 -7.98 13.61
CA ASN A 4 -5.85 -8.68 12.38
C ASN A 4 -5.44 -10.14 12.52
N ILE A 5 -6.34 -10.95 13.06
CA ILE A 5 -6.16 -12.39 13.16
C ILE A 5 -6.37 -12.97 11.75
N PHE A 6 -5.27 -13.43 11.15
CA PHE A 6 -5.32 -14.14 9.88
C PHE A 6 -5.57 -15.62 10.15
N GLU A 7 -6.62 -16.17 9.54
CA GLU A 7 -6.98 -17.58 9.66
C GLU A 7 -6.05 -18.50 8.84
N THR A 8 -5.43 -17.95 7.77
CA THR A 8 -4.49 -18.68 6.91
C THR A 8 -3.36 -17.77 6.42
N ILE A 9 -2.29 -18.40 5.92
CA ILE A 9 -1.15 -17.69 5.31
C ILE A 9 -1.60 -16.97 4.04
N GLU A 10 -2.47 -17.59 3.24
CA GLU A 10 -3.00 -17.02 2.00
C GLU A 10 -3.77 -15.72 2.28
N LYS A 11 -4.60 -15.70 3.33
CA LYS A 11 -5.35 -14.50 3.76
C LYS A 11 -4.41 -13.36 4.20
N ALA A 12 -3.27 -13.69 4.81
CA ALA A 12 -2.25 -12.70 5.18
C ALA A 12 -1.52 -12.16 3.94
N GLN A 13 -1.18 -13.04 2.98
CA GLN A 13 -0.51 -12.67 1.74
C GLN A 13 -1.38 -11.80 0.83
N GLU A 14 -2.68 -12.10 0.71
CA GLU A 14 -3.63 -11.30 -0.05
C GLU A 14 -3.74 -9.89 0.52
N GLN A 15 -3.91 -9.76 1.85
CA GLN A 15 -3.99 -8.46 2.50
C GLN A 15 -2.68 -7.65 2.38
N ALA A 16 -1.52 -8.31 2.51
CA ALA A 16 -0.22 -7.66 2.29
C ALA A 16 -0.07 -7.16 0.84
N SER A 17 -0.52 -7.96 -0.13
CA SER A 17 -0.47 -7.60 -1.56
C SER A 17 -1.37 -6.41 -1.87
N GLN A 18 -2.59 -6.40 -1.34
CA GLN A 18 -3.53 -5.30 -1.51
C GLN A 18 -3.04 -4.02 -0.82
N TRP A 19 -2.46 -4.14 0.38
CA TRP A 19 -1.84 -3.01 1.07
C TRP A 19 -0.69 -2.41 0.27
N LEU A 20 0.19 -3.26 -0.28
CA LEU A 20 1.31 -2.80 -1.10
C LEU A 20 0.85 -2.10 -2.38
N TRP A 21 -0.17 -2.66 -3.06
CA TRP A 21 -0.75 -2.02 -4.23
C TRP A 21 -1.33 -0.66 -3.89
N THR A 22 -2.12 -0.59 -2.81
CA THR A 22 -2.74 0.65 -2.34
C THR A 22 -1.65 1.67 -2.06
N TYR A 23 -0.66 1.37 -1.22
CA TYR A 23 0.43 2.30 -0.91
C TYR A 23 1.18 2.83 -2.14
N ASN A 24 1.44 1.98 -3.14
CA ASN A 24 2.20 2.35 -4.33
C ASN A 24 1.39 3.17 -5.34
N ASN A 25 0.06 2.98 -5.41
CA ASN A 25 -0.80 3.58 -6.43
C ASN A 25 -1.73 4.66 -5.88
N GLU A 26 -2.15 4.54 -4.63
CA GLU A 26 -3.13 5.39 -3.95
C GLU A 26 -2.56 5.89 -2.62
N ARG A 27 -2.57 7.20 -2.40
CA ARG A 27 -2.13 7.76 -1.11
C ARG A 27 -3.33 8.34 -0.35
N PRO A 28 -3.94 7.58 0.58
CA PRO A 28 -5.07 8.09 1.36
C PRO A 28 -4.66 9.21 2.33
N ASN A 29 -3.39 9.24 2.76
CA ASN A 29 -2.87 10.27 3.66
C ASN A 29 -1.92 11.22 2.92
N MET A 30 -1.98 12.53 3.17
CA MET A 30 -1.23 13.59 2.46
C MET A 30 0.27 13.72 2.81
N ALA A 31 0.92 12.75 3.45
CA ALA A 31 2.37 12.88 3.67
C ALA A 31 3.13 12.88 2.33
N ILE A 32 4.21 13.65 2.21
CA ILE A 32 4.92 13.89 0.92
C ILE A 32 4.01 14.58 -0.12
N SER A 33 3.15 15.52 0.32
CA SER A 33 2.28 16.32 -0.56
C SER A 33 1.35 15.50 -1.48
N GLY A 34 1.03 14.26 -1.11
CA GLY A 34 0.17 13.38 -1.91
C GLY A 34 0.86 12.73 -3.12
N ILE A 35 2.20 12.79 -3.22
CA ILE A 35 2.94 12.14 -4.31
C ILE A 35 3.09 10.64 -3.99
N THR A 36 2.66 9.78 -4.92
CA THR A 36 2.84 8.33 -4.82
C THR A 36 4.19 7.89 -5.39
N PRO A 37 4.75 6.74 -4.95
CA PRO A 37 5.99 6.21 -5.52
C PRO A 37 5.92 6.04 -7.05
N ALA A 38 4.78 5.60 -7.58
CA ALA A 38 4.58 5.48 -9.03
C ALA A 38 4.66 6.84 -9.76
N MET A 39 4.19 7.93 -9.14
CA MET A 39 4.34 9.28 -9.70
C MET A 39 5.80 9.72 -9.70
N THR A 40 6.55 9.45 -8.63
CA THR A 40 8.00 9.73 -8.59
C THR A 40 8.75 8.99 -9.69
N LEU A 41 8.44 7.71 -9.91
CA LEU A 41 9.03 6.93 -11.00
C LEU A 41 8.72 7.53 -12.38
N LYS A 42 7.48 8.00 -12.60
CA LYS A 42 7.10 8.67 -13.86
C LYS A 42 7.81 10.01 -14.06
N MET A 43 8.11 10.76 -13.00
CA MET A 43 8.84 12.03 -13.08
C MET A 43 10.34 11.87 -13.28
N ALA A 44 10.90 10.71 -12.93
CA ALA A 44 12.32 10.39 -13.07
C ALA A 44 12.71 9.88 -14.47
N ALA A 45 11.71 9.55 -15.31
CA ALA A 45 11.89 9.16 -16.70
C ALA A 45 11.92 10.39 -17.62
#